data_AF-A0A939U3K3-F1
#
_entry.id   AF-A0A939U3K3-F1
#
_cell.length_a   1.000
_cell.length_b   1.000
_cell.length_c   1.000
_cell.angle_alpha   90.00
_cell.angle_beta   90.00
_cell.angle_gamma   90.00
#
_symmetry.space_group_name_H-M   'P 1'
#
loop_
_entity.id
_entity.type
_entity.pdbx_description
1 polymer ?
#
loop_
_entity_poly.entity_id
_entity_poly.type
_entity_poly.pdbx_seq_one_letter_code
_entity_poly.pdbx_strand_id
1 'polypeptide(L)' 'MNGANDFSRLELSLPAARKNYRYFRSLLRPATKLLVLVKANAYGHGAVEFASMMQAEGADYLAVALPIEGVELRRAG' A
#
# COMPACT_ATOMS: atom_id res chain seq x y z
N MET A 1 -10.27 -18.76 33.58
CA MET A 1 -9.91 -19.26 32.23
C MET A 1 -11.19 -19.69 31.54
N ASN A 2 -11.77 -18.85 30.68
CA ASN A 2 -12.88 -19.22 29.79
C ASN A 2 -12.44 -18.86 28.38
N GLY A 3 -12.32 -19.87 27.52
CA GLY A 3 -11.82 -19.76 26.15
C GLY A 3 -12.88 -19.29 25.17
N ALA A 4 -12.82 -18.00 24.80
CA ALA A 4 -13.34 -17.55 23.53
C ALA A 4 -12.15 -17.44 22.57
N ASN A 5 -12.13 -18.25 21.51
CA ASN A 5 -11.33 -17.97 20.32
C ASN A 5 -11.95 -16.75 19.63
N ASP A 6 -11.67 -15.56 20.15
CA ASP A 6 -12.08 -14.30 19.57
C ASP A 6 -11.06 -13.90 18.49
N PHE A 7 -11.06 -14.61 17.37
CA PHE A 7 -10.12 -14.35 16.28
C PHE A 7 -10.86 -13.60 15.16
N SER A 8 -10.64 -12.29 15.10
CA SER A 8 -10.96 -11.47 13.93
C SER A 8 -9.74 -11.41 13.01
N ARG A 9 -9.94 -11.56 11.70
CA ARG A 9 -8.87 -11.42 10.69
C ARG A 9 -9.22 -10.36 9.67
N LEU A 10 -8.19 -9.68 9.19
CA LEU A 10 -8.23 -8.82 8.02
C LEU A 10 -7.44 -9.51 6.90
N GLU A 11 -8.12 -9.83 5.80
CA GLU A 11 -7.50 -10.43 4.62
C GLU A 11 -7.44 -9.41 3.48
N LEU A 12 -6.28 -9.29 2.87
CA LEU A 12 -6.01 -8.31 1.82
C LEU A 12 -5.67 -9.04 0.53
N SER A 13 -6.34 -8.66 -0.55
CA SER A 13 -6.08 -9.23 -1.88
C SER A 13 -4.99 -8.42 -2.60
N LEU A 14 -3.74 -8.89 -2.51
CA LEU A 14 -2.62 -8.32 -3.28
C LEU A 14 -2.88 -8.35 -4.81
N PRO A 15 -3.45 -9.43 -5.39
CA PRO A 15 -3.81 -9.44 -6.81
C PRO A 15 -4.82 -8.35 -7.18
N ALA A 16 -5.79 -8.05 -6.31
CA ALA A 16 -6.76 -6.98 -6.55
C ALA A 16 -6.09 -5.60 -6.55
N ALA A 17 -5.18 -5.35 -5.60
CA ALA A 17 -4.44 -4.09 -5.55
C ALA A 17 -3.58 -3.88 -6.80
N ARG A 18 -2.87 -4.91 -7.28
CA ARG A 18 -2.11 -4.85 -8.54
C ARG A 18 -3.01 -4.60 -9.75
N LYS A 19 -4.16 -5.28 -9.82
CA LYS A 19 -5.15 -5.06 -10.89
C LYS A 19 -5.63 -3.61 -10.91
N ASN A 20 -5.93 -3.03 -9.75
CA ASN A 20 -6.35 -1.63 -9.63
C ASN A 20 -5.23 -0.67 -10.08
N TYR A 21 -4.01 -0.90 -9.64
CA TYR A 21 -2.86 -0.10 -10.05
C TYR A 21 -2.66 -0.14 -11.58
N ARG A 22 -2.67 -1.34 -12.19
CA ARG A 22 -2.56 -1.51 -13.65
C ARG A 22 -3.70 -0.85 -14.40
N TYR A 23 -4.92 -0.93 -13.88
CA TYR A 23 -6.08 -0.27 -14.47
C TYR A 23 -5.85 1.25 -14.53
N PHE A 24 -5.51 1.90 -13.41
CA PHE A 24 -5.24 3.34 -13.42
C PHE A 24 -4.04 3.70 -14.28
N ARG A 25 -2.96 2.91 -14.26
CA ARG A 25 -1.80 3.12 -15.13
C ARG A 25 -2.17 3.06 -16.62
N SER A 26 -3.08 2.15 -17.00
CA SER A 26 -3.53 2.01 -18.40
C SER A 26 -4.31 3.22 -18.94
N LEU A 27 -4.89 4.04 -18.05
CA LEU A 27 -5.61 5.26 -18.41
C LEU A 27 -4.67 6.46 -18.63
N LEU A 28 -3.40 6.32 -18.24
CA LEU A 28 -2.42 7.40 -18.30
C LEU A 28 -1.56 7.30 -19.56
N ARG A 29 -1.09 8.45 -20.04
CA ARG A 29 -0.03 8.49 -21.06
C ARG A 29 1.24 7.87 -20.49
N PRO A 30 2.10 7.22 -21.29
CA PRO A 30 3.31 6.57 -20.81
C PRO A 30 4.25 7.47 -20.00
N ALA A 31 4.30 8.77 -20.32
CA ALA A 31 5.13 9.75 -19.62
C ALA A 31 4.52 10.28 -18.31
N THR A 32 3.25 9.99 -18.03
CA THR A 32 2.58 10.46 -16.82
C THR A 32 2.97 9.60 -15.63
N LYS A 33 3.62 10.23 -14.64
CA LYS A 33 3.98 9.62 -13.37
C LYS A 33 2.73 9.34 -12.53
N LEU A 34 2.77 8.24 -11.78
CA LEU A 34 1.71 7.81 -10.88
C LEU A 34 2.24 7.76 -9.44
N LEU A 35 1.59 8.54 -8.57
CA LEU A 35 1.87 8.62 -7.15
C LEU A 35 0.82 7.81 -6.38
N VAL A 36 1.27 6.91 -5.53
CA VAL A 36 0.41 6.04 -4.71
C VAL A 36 0.40 6.54 -3.27
N LEU A 37 -0.80 6.80 -2.75
CA LEU A 37 -0.97 7.24 -1.36
C LEU A 37 -0.96 6.03 -0.43
N VAL A 38 -0.07 6.04 0.56
CA VAL A 38 0.09 4.98 1.57
C VAL A 38 -0.03 5.53 3.01
N LYS A 39 -0.60 6.74 3.16
CA LYS A 39 -0.93 7.33 4.47
C LYS A 39 -1.89 6.47 5.29
N ALA A 40 -1.94 6.72 6.60
CA ALA A 40 -2.80 6.04 7.58
C ALA A 40 -2.65 4.52 7.52
N ASN A 41 -1.40 4.03 7.58
CA ASN A 41 -1.05 2.61 7.46
C ASN A 41 -1.57 1.98 6.14
N ALA A 42 -1.36 2.68 5.01
CA ALA A 42 -2.00 2.37 3.72
C ALA A 42 -3.53 2.18 3.84
N TYR A 43 -4.22 3.12 4.49
CA TYR A 43 -5.66 3.00 4.77
C TYR A 43 -6.05 1.71 5.52
N GLY A 44 -5.20 1.25 6.44
CA GLY A 44 -5.39 0.02 7.22
C GLY A 44 -4.92 -1.27 6.53
N HIS A 45 -4.30 -1.18 5.36
CA HIS A 45 -3.80 -2.35 4.62
C HIS A 45 -2.39 -2.81 5.06
N GLY A 46 -1.68 -2.04 5.89
CA GLY A 46 -0.27 -2.26 6.20
C GLY A 46 0.63 -1.45 5.26
N ALA A 47 1.25 -0.39 5.79
CA ALA A 47 1.99 0.57 4.97
C ALA A 47 3.21 -0.05 4.30
N VAL A 48 4.02 -0.80 5.04
CA VAL A 48 5.30 -1.34 4.56
C VAL A 48 5.09 -2.37 3.46
N GLU A 49 4.26 -3.38 3.70
CA GLU A 49 4.00 -4.43 2.72
C GLU A 49 3.31 -3.87 1.47
N PHE A 50 2.34 -2.97 1.64
CA PHE A 50 1.62 -2.36 0.52
C PHE A 50 2.53 -1.44 -0.30
N ALA A 51 3.37 -0.62 0.35
CA ALA A 51 4.33 0.25 -0.30
C ALA A 51 5.35 -0.54 -1.13
N SER A 52 5.95 -1.58 -0.53
CA SER A 52 6.90 -2.46 -1.20
C SER A 52 6.29 -3.13 -2.43
N MET A 53 5.06 -3.64 -2.31
CA MET A 53 4.33 -4.20 -3.46
C MET A 53 4.10 -3.17 -4.56
N MET A 54 3.68 -1.95 -4.22
CA MET A 54 3.40 -0.90 -5.22
C MET A 54 4.68 -0.42 -5.91
N GLN A 55 5.80 -0.35 -5.20
CA GLN A 55 7.11 -0.09 -5.79
C GLN A 55 7.51 -1.20 -6.77
N ALA A 56 7.32 -2.47 -6.41
CA ALA A 56 7.60 -3.60 -7.30
C ALA A 56 6.70 -3.62 -8.55
N GLU A 57 5.47 -3.09 -8.44
CA GLU A 57 4.56 -2.91 -9.57
C GLU A 57 4.90 -1.67 -10.42
N GLY A 58 5.87 -0.85 -9.99
CA GLY A 58 6.41 0.28 -10.74
C GLY A 58 5.78 1.64 -10.42
N ALA A 59 5.26 1.84 -9.21
CA ALA A 59 4.81 3.16 -8.77
C ALA A 59 5.98 4.17 -8.81
N ASP A 60 5.74 5.36 -9.36
CA ASP A 60 6.79 6.38 -9.51
C ASP A 60 7.11 7.07 -8.17
N TYR A 61 6.07 7.25 -7.34
CA TYR A 61 6.18 7.87 -6.02
C TYR A 61 5.24 7.22 -5.02
N LEU A 62 5.65 7.28 -3.75
CA LEU A 62 4.79 7.02 -2.61
C LEU A 62 4.53 8.34 -1.87
N ALA A 63 3.32 8.50 -1.32
CA ALA A 63 2.97 9.65 -0.51
C ALA A 63 2.33 9.25 0.82
N VAL A 64 2.73 9.96 1.87
CA VAL A 64 2.25 9.81 3.25
C VAL A 64 1.64 11.13 3.74
N ALA A 65 0.90 11.10 4.84
CA ALA A 65 0.32 12.30 5.43
C ALA A 65 1.28 12.99 6.40
N LEU A 66 2.09 12.21 7.13
CA LEU A 66 2.98 12.72 8.18
C LEU A 66 4.43 12.28 7.96
N PRO A 67 5.43 13.07 8.36
CA PRO A 67 6.83 12.69 8.25
C PRO A 67 7.16 11.36 8.93
N ILE A 68 6.51 11.04 10.06
CA ILE A 68 6.77 9.79 10.80
C ILE A 68 6.40 8.53 10.00
N GLU A 69 5.32 8.58 9.20
CA GLU A 69 4.96 7.48 8.30
C GLU A 69 6.04 7.31 7.21
N GLY A 70 6.62 8.42 6.73
CA GLY A 70 7.73 8.37 5.78
C GLY A 70 9.01 7.79 6.40
N VAL A 71 9.30 8.13 7.66
CA VAL A 71 10.42 7.55 8.42
C VAL A 71 10.25 6.04 8.60
N GLU A 72 9.03 5.57 8.88
CA GLU A 72 8.72 4.14 8.97
C GLU A 72 9.04 3.42 7.67
N LEU A 73 8.54 3.92 6.53
CA LEU A 73 8.84 3.33 5.23
C LEU A 73 10.34 3.30 4.95
N ARG A 74 11.06 4.40 5.19
CA ARG A 74 12.52 4.49 4.97
C ARG A 74 13.33 3.54 5.84
N ARG A 75 12.86 3.21 7.04
CA ARG A 75 13.51 2.21 7.91
C ARG A 75 13.26 0.78 7.42
N ALA A 76 12.17 0.56 6.69
CA ALA A 76 11.80 -0.74 6.16
C ALA A 76 12.40 -1.05 4.78
N GLY A 77 12.88 -0.05 4.04
CA GLY A 77 13.55 -0.19 2.75
C GLY A 77 13.10 0.84 1.72
#